data_AF-A0A0G1SSG4-F1
#
_entry.id   AF-A0A0G1SSG4-F1
#
_cell.length_a   1.000
_cell.length_b   1.000
_cell.length_c   1.000
_cell.angle_alpha   90.00
_cell.angle_beta   90.00
_cell.angle_gamma   90.00
#
_symmetry.space_group_name_H-M   'P 1'
#
loop_
_entity.id
_entity.type
_entity.pdbx_description
1 polymer ?
#
loop_
_entity_poly.entity_id
_entity_poly.type
_entity_poly.pdbx_seq_one_letter_code
_entity_poly.pdbx_strand_id
1 'polypeptide(L)' 'RSLGETIEAAYPEAEKLICNSVAIGKYILMPIGETSRFVELLNERGYKVFLIEMSEFLKAGGAVRCLSFFY' A
#
# COMPACT_ATOMS: atom_id res chain seq x y z
N ARG A 1 -9.44 16.28 14.56
CA ARG A 1 -8.98 14.90 14.24
C ARG A 1 -7.51 14.85 14.63
N SER A 2 -7.11 14.03 15.62
CA SER A 2 -5.69 13.69 15.71
C SER A 2 -5.32 12.99 14.41
N LEU A 3 -4.24 13.43 13.78
CA LEU A 3 -3.60 12.62 12.76
C LEU A 3 -3.09 11.39 13.50
N GLY A 4 -3.44 10.20 13.02
CA GLY A 4 -2.94 8.96 13.60
C GLY A 4 -1.42 8.87 13.50
N GLU A 5 -0.88 7.77 13.98
CA GLU A 5 0.54 7.46 13.80
C GLU A 5 0.89 7.36 12.30
N THR A 6 2.06 7.88 11.92
CA THR A 6 2.56 7.85 10.54
C THR A 6 3.53 6.70 10.34
N ILE A 7 3.45 6.03 9.18
CA ILE A 7 4.48 5.11 8.71
C ILE A 7 5.16 5.75 7.51
N GLU A 8 6.41 6.16 7.68
CA GLU A 8 7.22 6.75 6.61
C GLU A 8 7.63 5.68 5.58
N ALA A 9 7.63 6.03 4.30
CA ALA A 9 8.14 5.20 3.21
C ALA A 9 9.53 5.69 2.78
N ALA A 10 10.51 4.81 2.82
CA ALA A 10 11.83 5.06 2.26
C ALA A 10 11.75 5.11 0.73
N TYR A 11 12.75 5.73 0.10
CA TYR A 11 12.78 5.91 -1.36
C TYR A 11 12.58 4.60 -2.16
N PRO A 12 13.27 3.49 -1.85
CA PRO A 12 13.07 2.23 -2.56
C PRO A 12 11.65 1.65 -2.42
N GLU A 13 11.03 1.84 -1.26
CA GLU A 13 9.65 1.44 -0.99
C GLU A 13 8.69 2.32 -1.82
N ALA A 14 8.92 3.64 -1.86
CA ALA A 14 8.13 4.60 -2.61
C ALA A 14 8.18 4.36 -4.13
N GLU A 15 9.34 3.97 -4.69
CA GLU A 15 9.48 3.62 -6.11
C GLU A 15 8.61 2.42 -6.52
N LYS A 16 8.25 1.53 -5.58
CA LYS A 16 7.30 0.43 -5.83
C LYS A 16 5.84 0.84 -5.69
N LEU A 17 5.57 2.14 -5.53
CA LEU A 17 4.24 2.72 -5.36
C LEU A 17 3.45 2.11 -4.19
N ILE A 18 4.11 1.73 -3.09
CA ILE A 18 3.44 1.10 -1.94
C ILE A 18 2.34 1.99 -1.32
N CYS A 19 2.50 3.31 -1.38
CA CYS A 19 1.50 4.26 -0.88
C CYS A 19 0.27 4.33 -1.80
N ASN A 20 0.38 3.82 -3.04
CA ASN A 20 -0.74 3.65 -3.97
C ASN A 20 -1.56 2.39 -3.63
N SER A 21 -1.81 2.21 -2.34
CA SER A 21 -2.59 1.12 -1.76
C SER A 21 -4.03 1.55 -1.53
N VAL A 22 -4.92 0.57 -1.41
CA VAL A 22 -6.32 0.78 -1.08
C VAL A 22 -6.62 0.15 0.27
N ALA A 23 -7.24 0.92 1.18
CA ALA A 23 -7.75 0.41 2.46
C ALA A 23 -9.28 0.29 2.41
N ILE A 24 -9.81 -0.88 2.76
CA ILE A 24 -11.25 -1.18 2.88
C ILE A 24 -11.49 -1.79 4.26
N GLY A 25 -11.95 -0.97 5.20
CA GLY A 25 -12.02 -1.35 6.61
C GLY A 25 -10.63 -1.73 7.15
N LYS A 26 -10.46 -2.97 7.59
CA LYS A 26 -9.17 -3.52 8.07
C LYS A 26 -8.32 -4.16 6.97
N TYR A 27 -8.82 -4.26 5.75
CA TYR A 27 -8.11 -4.92 4.65
C TYR A 27 -7.35 -3.88 3.82
N ILE A 28 -6.11 -4.18 3.47
CA ILE A 28 -5.25 -3.31 2.66
C ILE A 28 -4.80 -4.09 1.44
N LEU A 29 -5.07 -3.56 0.25
CA LEU A 29 -4.55 -4.04 -1.02
C LEU A 29 -3.32 -3.21 -1.39
N MET A 30 -2.15 -3.84 -1.49
CA MET A 30 -0.86 -3.18 -1.67
C MET A 30 -0.09 -3.80 -2.83
N PRO A 31 0.59 -3.01 -3.69
CA PRO A 31 1.48 -3.57 -4.71
C PRO A 31 2.58 -4.45 -4.09
N ILE A 32 2.92 -5.57 -4.73
CA ILE A 32 4.11 -6.36 -4.38
C ILE A 32 5.37 -5.49 -4.58
N GLY A 33 6.33 -5.58 -3.65
CA GLY A 33 7.60 -4.84 -3.72
C GLY A 33 8.39 -4.93 -2.42
N GLU A 34 9.09 -3.85 -2.06
CA GLU A 34 9.77 -3.70 -0.77
C GLU A 34 8.74 -3.39 0.33
N THR A 35 7.94 -4.39 0.70
CA THR A 35 6.74 -4.21 1.56
C THR A 35 6.81 -4.92 2.91
N SER A 36 7.85 -5.71 3.20
CA SER A 36 7.87 -6.59 4.38
C SER A 36 7.66 -5.83 5.70
N ARG A 37 8.35 -4.70 5.89
CA ARG A 37 8.21 -3.84 7.07
C ARG A 37 6.81 -3.23 7.17
N PHE A 38 6.23 -2.79 6.05
CA PHE A 38 4.86 -2.27 6.03
C PHE A 38 3.84 -3.34 6.37
N VAL A 39 4.00 -4.57 5.84
CA VAL A 39 3.12 -5.69 6.15
C VAL A 39 3.15 -6.00 7.64
N GLU A 40 4.34 -6.08 8.24
CA GLU A 40 4.52 -6.30 9.68
C GLU A 40 3.85 -5.20 10.51
N LEU A 41 4.22 -3.93 10.27
CA LEU A 41 3.68 -2.78 10.98
C LEU A 41 2.15 -2.67 10.86
N LEU A 42 1.59 -2.93 9.67
CA LEU A 42 0.15 -2.87 9.46
C LEU A 42 -0.56 -4.04 10.14
N ASN A 43 0.01 -5.24 10.11
CA ASN A 43 -0.53 -6.41 10.80
C ASN A 43 -0.55 -6.22 12.33
N GLU A 44 0.50 -5.67 12.92
CA GLU A 44 0.55 -5.32 14.36
C GLU A 44 -0.55 -4.32 14.74
N ARG A 45 -0.92 -3.43 13.82
CA ARG A 45 -2.02 -2.46 13.99
C ARG A 45 -3.40 -3.05 13.67
N GLY A 46 -3.51 -4.36 13.46
CA GLY A 46 -4.76 -5.08 13.25
C GLY A 46 -5.30 -5.04 11.82
N TYR A 47 -4.52 -4.54 10.87
CA TYR A 47 -4.84 -4.63 9.44
C TYR A 47 -4.47 -6.00 8.88
N LYS A 48 -5.02 -6.33 7.72
CA LYS A 48 -4.61 -7.48 6.92
C LYS A 48 -4.21 -7.01 5.53
N VAL A 49 -2.93 -7.18 5.20
CA VAL A 49 -2.39 -6.78 3.90
C VAL A 49 -2.49 -7.94 2.90
N PHE A 50 -2.99 -7.64 1.71
CA PHE A 50 -2.98 -8.49 0.53
C PHE A 50 -2.05 -7.86 -0.49
N LEU A 51 -1.00 -8.59 -0.86
CA LEU A 51 -0.04 -8.13 -1.85
C LEU A 51 -0.55 -8.49 -3.26
N ILE A 52 -0.50 -7.52 -4.17
CA ILE A 52 -1.04 -7.61 -5.53
C ILE A 52 0.09 -7.43 -6.55
N GLU A 53 0.17 -8.33 -7.52
CA GLU A 53 1.09 -8.20 -8.65
C GLU A 53 0.64 -7.04 -9.54
N MET A 54 1.51 -6.05 -9.73
CA MET A 54 1.20 -4.79 -10.40
C MET A 54 2.26 -4.37 -11.42
N SER A 55 3.22 -5.24 -11.75
CA SER A 55 4.40 -4.89 -12.56
C SER A 55 4.05 -4.25 -13.91
N GLU A 56 2.97 -4.69 -14.57
CA GLU A 56 2.54 -4.11 -15.84
C GLU A 56 1.94 -2.69 -15.71
N PHE A 57 1.26 -2.40 -14.60
CA PHE A 57 0.69 -1.07 -14.33
C PHE A 57 1.75 -0.08 -13.81
N LEU A 58 2.75 -0.58 -13.08
CA LEU A 58 3.88 0.22 -12.61
C LEU A 58 4.64 0.87 -13.78
N LYS A 59 4.71 0.22 -14.95
CA LYS A 59 5.30 0.79 -16.18
C LYS A 59 4.61 2.07 -16.64
N ALA A 60 3.32 2.21 -16.34
CA ALA A 60 2.53 3.42 -16.62
C ALA A 60 2.47 4.40 -15.43
N GLY A 61 3.21 4.14 -14.35
CA GLY A 61 3.19 4.94 -13.13
C GLY A 61 1.94 4.74 -12.26
N GLY A 62 1.22 3.62 -12.43
CA GLY A 62 -0.01 3.32 -11.71
C GLY A 62 0.08 2.07 -10.83
N ALA A 63 -0.75 2.04 -9.78
CA ALA A 63 -0.89 0.89 -8.88
C ALA A 63 -2.36 0.79 -8.38
N VAL A 64 -2.60 0.06 -7.27
CA VAL A 64 -3.94 -0.33 -6.80
C VAL A 64 -4.90 0.86 -6.67
N ARG A 65 -4.47 1.95 -6.01
CA ARG A 65 -5.32 3.12 -5.78
C ARG A 65 -5.69 3.84 -7.08
N CYS A 66 -4.77 3.95 -8.04
CA CYS A 66 -5.05 4.58 -9.33
C CYS A 66 -6.10 3.83 -10.15
N LEU A 67 -6.22 2.51 -9.98
CA LEU A 67 -7.19 1.66 -10.69
C LEU A 67 -8.51 1.49 -9.94
N SER A 68 -8.69 2.21 -8.82
CA SER A 68 -9.85 2.07 -7.95
C SER A 68 -10.62 3.38 -7.86
N PHE A 69 -11.94 3.30 -8.05
CA PHE A 69 -12.85 4.42 -7.87
C PHE A 69 -13.93 4.04 -6.84
N PHE A 70 -14.11 4.89 -5.83
CA PHE A 70 -15.11 4.70 -4.78
C PHE A 70 -16.16 5.80 -4.92
N TYR A 71 -17.43 5.39 -5.04
CA TYR A 71 -18.59 6.27 -5.05
C TYR A 71 -19.23 6.38 -3.66
#